data_AF-A0A3C1B2J9-F1
#
_entry.id   AF-A0A3C1B2J9-F1
#
_cell.length_a   1.000
_cell.length_b   1.000
_cell.length_c   1.000
_cell.angle_alpha   90.00
_cell.angle_beta   90.00
_cell.angle_gamma   90.00
#
_symmetry.space_group_name_H-M   'P 1'
#
loop_
_entity.id
_entity.type
_entity.pdbx_description
1 polymer ?
#
loop_
_entity_poly.entity_id
_entity_poly.type
_entity_poly.pdbx_seq_one_letter_code
_entity_poly.pdbx_strand_id
1 'polypeptide(L)' 'MVDLRTTVGSLQLANPVLAASGTFGFGREMSQYHDLSQLGGICSKGLTLLPCAGNAPPRVAETASGM' A
#
# COMPACT_ATOMS: atom_id res chain seq x y z
N MET A 1 6.54 3.46 26.64
CA MET A 1 6.45 3.17 25.20
C MET A 1 5.35 4.05 24.63
N VAL A 2 5.51 4.62 23.42
CA VAL A 2 4.53 5.55 22.83
C VAL A 2 3.40 4.76 22.17
N ASP A 3 2.16 5.17 22.38
CA ASP A 3 0.98 4.63 21.70
C ASP A 3 0.80 5.31 20.35
N LEU A 4 0.76 4.54 19.27
CA LEU A 4 0.63 5.05 17.89
C LEU A 4 -0.76 4.84 17.30
N ARG A 5 -1.71 4.24 18.04
CA ARG A 5 -3.06 3.96 17.52
C ARG A 5 -3.72 5.22 16.99
N THR A 6 -4.32 5.12 15.80
CA THR A 6 -4.87 6.27 15.08
C THR A 6 -6.27 5.95 14.55
N THR A 7 -7.18 6.91 14.67
CA THR A 7 -8.56 6.81 14.14
C THR A 7 -8.69 7.62 12.86
N VAL A 8 -9.22 7.01 11.78
CA VAL A 8 -9.51 7.70 10.51
C VAL A 8 -10.94 7.37 10.10
N GLY A 9 -11.86 8.34 10.25
CA GLY A 9 -13.29 8.09 10.06
C GLY A 9 -13.78 7.00 11.02
N SER A 10 -14.30 5.90 10.48
CA SER A 10 -14.72 4.72 11.25
C SER A 10 -13.60 3.68 11.48
N LEU A 11 -12.42 3.86 10.90
CA LEU A 11 -11.32 2.91 11.00
C LEU A 11 -10.48 3.15 12.25
N GLN A 12 -10.20 2.07 12.96
CA GLN A 12 -9.24 2.04 14.07
C GLN A 12 -7.97 1.31 13.61
N LEU A 13 -6.86 2.05 13.51
CA LEU A 13 -5.58 1.53 13.04
C LEU A 13 -4.64 1.31 14.22
N ALA A 14 -3.87 0.23 14.19
CA ALA A 14 -2.85 -0.06 15.19
C ALA A 14 -1.76 1.01 15.24
N ASN A 15 -1.49 1.67 14.10
CA ASN A 15 -0.55 2.77 13.92
C ASN A 15 -0.90 3.54 12.62
N PRO A 16 -0.31 4.72 12.34
CA PRO A 16 -0.66 5.51 11.16
C PRO A 16 0.06 5.07 9.87
N VAL A 17 0.85 3.99 9.89
CA VAL A 17 1.64 3.55 8.73
C VAL A 17 0.79 2.68 7.83
N LEU A 18 0.57 3.16 6.60
CA LEU A 18 -0.25 2.51 5.58
C LEU A 18 0.57 2.29 4.32
N ALA A 19 0.47 1.10 3.71
CA ALA A 19 1.03 0.88 2.38
C ALA A 19 0.19 1.62 1.32
N ALA A 20 0.84 2.42 0.48
CA ALA A 20 0.16 3.22 -0.53
C ALA A 20 -0.39 2.38 -1.68
N SER A 21 -1.51 2.82 -2.29
CA SER A 21 -2.13 2.10 -3.41
C SER A 21 -1.18 1.92 -4.58
N GLY A 22 -1.13 0.70 -5.11
CA GLY A 22 -0.29 0.35 -6.25
C GLY A 22 1.18 0.11 -5.93
N THR A 23 1.62 0.32 -4.69
CA THR A 23 3.00 0.02 -4.25
C THR A 23 3.15 -1.37 -3.65
N PHE A 24 2.06 -1.94 -3.11
CA PHE A 24 2.06 -3.21 -2.38
C PHE A 24 1.11 -4.27 -2.98
N GLY A 25 0.57 -4.05 -4.18
CA GLY A 25 -0.37 -4.98 -4.82
C GLY A 25 -1.57 -5.30 -3.90
N PHE A 26 -1.67 -6.57 -3.48
CA PHE A 26 -2.62 -7.05 -2.46
C PHE A 26 -1.92 -7.60 -1.20
N GLY A 27 -0.64 -7.26 -0.99
CA GLY A 27 0.17 -7.67 0.15
C GLY A 27 0.86 -9.03 0.01
N ARG A 28 0.43 -9.89 -0.92
CA ARG A 28 0.94 -11.27 -1.06
C ARG A 28 2.45 -11.34 -1.31
N GLU A 29 2.98 -10.43 -2.11
CA GLU A 29 4.41 -10.38 -2.42
C GLU A 29 5.20 -9.88 -1.21
N MET A 30 4.65 -8.91 -0.46
CA MET A 30 5.34 -8.30 0.68
C MET A 30 5.26 -9.13 1.95
N SER A 31 4.25 -10.00 2.09
CA SER A 31 4.16 -10.92 3.23
C SER A 31 5.31 -11.93 3.31
N GLN A 32 6.08 -12.09 2.23
CA GLN A 32 7.29 -12.91 2.20
C GLN A 32 8.48 -12.23 2.92
N TYR A 33 8.45 -10.90 3.03
CA TYR A 33 9.54 -10.09 3.57
C TYR A 33 9.19 -9.49 4.94
N HIS A 34 7.90 -9.29 5.24
CA HIS A 34 7.46 -8.69 6.50
C HIS A 34 6.12 -9.24 6.96
N ASP A 35 5.93 -9.33 8.28
CA ASP A 35 4.62 -9.55 8.88
C ASP A 35 3.73 -8.31 8.68
N LEU A 36 2.74 -8.44 7.81
CA LEU A 36 1.86 -7.34 7.44
C LEU A 36 0.94 -6.90 8.58
N SER A 37 0.75 -7.71 9.63
CA SER A 37 -0.07 -7.36 10.78
C SER A 37 0.51 -6.19 11.60
N GLN A 38 1.78 -5.87 11.39
CA GLN A 38 2.45 -4.74 12.03
C GLN A 38 2.14 -3.39 11.36
N LEU A 39 1.60 -3.39 10.13
CA LEU A 39 1.14 -2.17 9.48
C LEU A 39 -0.21 -1.74 10.04
N GLY A 40 -0.47 -0.43 10.05
CA GLY A 40 -1.81 0.10 10.31
C GLY A 40 -2.83 -0.37 9.27
N GLY A 41 -2.39 -0.63 8.04
CA GLY A 41 -3.20 -1.20 6.97
C GLY A 41 -2.55 -1.14 5.59
N ILE A 42 -3.27 -1.60 4.58
CA ILE A 42 -2.84 -1.62 3.18
C ILE A 42 -3.93 -1.04 2.29
N CYS A 43 -3.59 0.00 1.53
CA CYS A 43 -4.41 0.45 0.41
C CYS A 43 -4.07 -0.44 -0.80
N SER A 44 -4.95 -1.36 -1.17
CA SER A 44 -4.69 -2.29 -2.28
C SER A 44 -4.59 -1.56 -3.63
N LYS A 45 -4.12 -2.28 -4.66
CA LYS A 45 -4.14 -1.78 -6.04
C LYS A 45 -5.57 -1.38 -6.43
N GLY A 46 -5.71 -0.19 -7.01
CA GLY A 46 -6.98 0.28 -7.55
C GLY A 46 -7.66 -0.75 -8.46
N LEU A 47 -8.93 -1.00 -8.20
CA LEU A 47 -9.76 -1.96 -8.93
C LEU A 47 -10.59 -1.23 -9.99
N THR A 48 -10.73 -1.86 -11.15
CA THR A 48 -11.63 -1.44 -12.22
C THR A 48 -12.77 -2.44 -12.37
N LEU A 49 -13.92 -1.99 -12.90
CA LEU A 49 -15.07 -2.87 -13.12
C LEU A 49 -14.75 -4.04 -14.05
N LEU A 50 -13.95 -3.78 -15.08
CA LEU A 50 -13.47 -4.77 -16.06
C LEU A 50 -11.94 -4.90 -15.97
N PRO A 51 -11.36 -6.05 -16.35
CA PRO A 51 -9.91 -6.22 -16.38
C PRO A 51 -9.20 -5.16 -17.22
N CYS A 52 -8.08 -4.64 -16.72
CA CYS A 52 -7.26 -3.64 -17.40
C CYS A 52 -5.78 -4.07 -17.37
N ALA A 53 -5.15 -4.16 -18.54
CA ALA A 53 -3.74 -4.57 -18.67
C ALA A 53 -2.75 -3.45 -18.25
N GLY A 54 -3.23 -2.21 -18.15
CA GLY A 54 -2.41 -1.01 -17.94
C GLY A 54 -1.70 -0.52 -19.21
N ASN A 55 -0.91 0.55 -19.09
CA ASN A 55 -0.25 1.23 -20.22
C ASN A 55 0.86 0.39 -20.86
N ALA A 56 1.27 0.63 -22.11
CA ALA A 56 2.46 -0.03 -22.65
C ALA A 56 3.73 0.38 -21.87
N PRO A 57 4.76 -0.47 -21.74
CA PRO A 57 6.05 -0.08 -21.18
C PRO A 57 6.79 0.91 -22.10
N PRO A 58 7.69 1.76 -21.55
CA PRO A 58 8.08 1.87 -20.14
C PRO A 58 7.01 2.57 -19.28
N ARG A 59 6.82 2.11 -18.04
CA ARG A 59 5.78 2.62 -17.10
C ARG A 59 6.34 3.44 -15.93
N VAL A 60 7.66 3.42 -15.75
CA VAL A 60 8.37 4.09 -14.65
C VAL A 60 9.63 4.74 -15.23
N ALA A 61 10.04 5.85 -14.63
CA ALA A 61 11.31 6.52 -14.84
C ALA A 61 11.88 6.86 -13.45
N GLU A 62 13.19 7.09 -13.34
CA GLU A 62 13.82 7.54 -12.09
C GLU A 62 13.92 9.06 -12.07
N THR A 63 13.76 9.66 -10.89
CA THR A 63 13.94 11.10 -10.66
C THR A 63 14.73 11.33 -9.37
N ALA A 64 15.20 12.56 -9.17
CA ALA A 64 16.03 12.92 -8.01
C ALA A 64 15.37 12.62 -6.64
N SER A 65 14.05 12.42 -6.60
CA SER A 65 13.28 12.17 -5.38
C SER A 65 12.40 10.91 -5.47
N GLY A 66 12.77 9.93 -6.31
CA GLY A 66 12.07 8.66 -6.40
C GLY A 66 11.99 8.10 -7.82
N MET A 67 10.79 7.65 -8.20
CA MET A 67 10.46 7.29 -9.58
C MET A 67 9.82 8.49 -10.26
#